data_AF-A0A955P7Z3-F1
#
_entry.id   AF-A0A955P7Z3-F1
#
_cell.length_a   1.000
_cell.length_b   1.000
_cell.length_c   1.000
_cell.angle_alpha   90.00
_cell.angle_beta   90.00
_cell.angle_gamma   90.00
#
_symmetry.space_group_name_H-M   'P 1'
#
loop_
_entity.id
_entity.type
_entity.pdbx_description
1 polymer ?
#
loop_
_entity_poly.entity_id
_entity_poly.type
_entity_poly.pdbx_seq_one_letter_code
_entity_poly.pdbx_strand_id
1 'polypeptide(L)'
;RHLNHQPALVGTVSIEKSEHLSDLMKNRPYWRKRMKEWIQRIKEEAPKSKLDSGQAGELDSFLSRKEALTADEVQEWVEKIAKANDETLAYLVSRLGETVQIIETMQRGLEFNVLNAKFHQREAEIVAQAGRPGAITIATNMAGRGTDIVLGGNAEKMIEDELAKLPEDTPEDQIKKIKDRIHEECRKGREIVLEAGGLMIIGTERHESRRIDNQLRGRSGRQGDPGVSRFYLSLEDDLMRLFGGERMKKVAERLGMEDGEVIEAKLVTRSIRKAQKKVEDRNFEIRKYVIKYDDVMNKQREVIYKLRN
;
A
#
# COMPACT_ATOMS: atom_id res chain seq x y z
N ARG A 1 -1.45 -0.22 -11.30
CA ARG A 1 -1.04 1.10 -10.76
C ARG A 1 0.45 1.33 -10.93
N HIS A 2 1.31 0.50 -10.32
CA HIS A 2 2.76 0.52 -10.59
C HIS A 2 3.09 0.45 -12.09
N LEU A 3 2.40 -0.44 -12.84
CA LEU A 3 2.53 -0.54 -14.29
C LEU A 3 2.11 0.72 -15.06
N ASN A 4 1.32 1.61 -14.45
CA ASN A 4 0.94 2.91 -15.01
C ASN A 4 1.83 4.03 -14.45
N HIS A 5 3.00 3.68 -13.91
CA HIS A 5 3.97 4.59 -13.31
C HIS A 5 3.44 5.43 -12.12
N GLN A 6 2.32 5.05 -11.51
CA GLN A 6 1.82 5.73 -10.33
C GLN A 6 2.64 5.34 -9.08
N PRO A 7 3.27 6.28 -8.37
CA PRO A 7 3.98 5.98 -7.13
C PRO A 7 3.01 5.62 -6.02
N ALA A 8 3.45 4.70 -5.15
CA ALA A 8 2.68 4.21 -4.03
C ALA A 8 3.48 4.22 -2.73
N LEU A 9 2.88 4.77 -1.67
CA LEU A 9 3.36 4.66 -0.30
C LEU A 9 2.39 3.80 0.51
N VAL A 10 2.88 2.67 1.01
CA VAL A 10 2.12 1.73 1.83
C VAL A 10 2.46 1.95 3.29
N GLY A 11 1.48 2.35 4.09
CA GLY A 11 1.61 2.51 5.54
C GLY A 11 1.15 1.25 6.28
N THR A 12 2.05 0.66 7.05
CA THR A 12 1.76 -0.48 7.96
C THR A 12 1.82 -0.02 9.42
N VAL A 13 1.28 -0.82 10.34
CA VAL A 13 1.28 -0.48 11.79
C VAL A 13 2.45 -1.13 12.55
N SER A 14 3.17 -2.07 11.95
CA SER A 14 4.29 -2.77 12.59
C SER A 14 5.38 -3.17 11.60
N ILE A 15 6.60 -3.38 12.12
CA ILE A 15 7.75 -3.83 11.31
C ILE A 15 7.47 -5.22 10.74
N GLU A 16 6.93 -6.13 11.56
CA GLU A 16 6.56 -7.49 11.14
C GLU A 16 5.63 -7.48 9.92
N LYS A 17 4.63 -6.59 9.90
CA LYS A 17 3.70 -6.47 8.76
C LYS A 17 4.38 -5.88 7.53
N SER A 18 5.31 -4.95 7.69
CA SER A 18 6.13 -4.44 6.58
C SER A 18 7.01 -5.52 5.97
N GLU A 19 7.69 -6.30 6.80
CA GLU A 19 8.53 -7.43 6.35
C GLU A 19 7.67 -8.50 5.68
N HIS A 20 6.53 -8.85 6.27
CA HIS A 20 5.59 -9.80 5.69
C HIS A 20 5.09 -9.35 4.31
N LEU A 21 4.74 -8.07 4.16
CA LEU A 21 4.32 -7.51 2.88
C LEU A 21 5.48 -7.53 1.86
N SER A 22 6.69 -7.17 2.28
CA SER A 22 7.91 -7.27 1.46
C SER A 22 8.13 -8.70 0.97
N ASP A 23 7.97 -9.70 1.84
CA ASP A 23 8.12 -11.10 1.50
C ASP A 23 7.04 -11.56 0.51
N LEU A 24 5.78 -11.16 0.71
CA LEU A 24 4.70 -11.44 -0.24
C LEU A 24 4.97 -10.84 -1.63
N MET A 25 5.56 -9.64 -1.69
CA MET A 25 5.95 -8.99 -2.94
C MET A 25 7.14 -9.66 -3.65
N LYS A 26 7.84 -10.58 -2.97
CA LYS A 26 8.94 -11.40 -3.51
C LYS A 26 8.55 -12.87 -3.72
N ASN A 27 7.51 -13.35 -3.04
CA ASN A 27 7.14 -14.76 -3.00
C ASN A 27 6.37 -15.23 -4.25
N ARG A 28 7.11 -15.56 -5.31
CA ARG A 28 6.54 -16.11 -6.56
C ARG A 28 5.74 -17.41 -6.35
N PRO A 29 6.18 -18.39 -5.51
CA PRO A 29 5.41 -19.60 -5.24
C PRO A 29 4.00 -19.33 -4.69
N TYR A 30 3.86 -18.35 -3.79
CA TYR A 30 2.55 -17.94 -3.25
C TYR A 30 1.59 -17.50 -4.36
N TRP A 31 2.04 -16.59 -5.23
CA TRP A 31 1.21 -16.09 -6.33
C TRP A 31 0.89 -17.16 -7.37
N ARG A 32 1.82 -18.09 -7.63
CA ARG A 32 1.54 -19.26 -8.49
C ARG A 32 0.50 -20.20 -7.88
N LYS A 33 0.50 -20.38 -6.56
CA LYS A 33 -0.54 -21.16 -5.86
C LYS A 33 -1.89 -20.48 -6.01
N ARG A 34 -1.98 -19.17 -5.74
CA ARG A 34 -3.18 -18.35 -5.95
C ARG A 34 -3.72 -18.44 -7.38
N MET A 35 -2.84 -18.36 -8.38
CA MET A 35 -3.22 -18.51 -9.78
C MET A 35 -3.88 -19.86 -10.05
N LYS A 36 -3.34 -20.96 -9.51
CA LYS A 36 -3.93 -22.30 -9.64
C LYS A 36 -5.29 -22.40 -8.95
N GLU A 37 -5.46 -21.79 -7.78
CA GLU A 37 -6.74 -21.74 -7.07
C GLU A 37 -7.80 -21.00 -7.91
N TRP A 38 -7.43 -19.89 -8.56
CA TRP A 38 -8.34 -19.19 -9.47
C TRP A 38 -8.70 -20.03 -10.70
N ILE A 39 -7.72 -20.68 -11.33
CA ILE A 39 -7.97 -21.58 -12.46
C ILE A 39 -8.95 -22.69 -12.06
N GLN A 40 -8.76 -23.29 -10.89
CA GLN A 40 -9.67 -24.34 -10.40
C GLN A 40 -11.09 -23.82 -10.21
N ARG A 41 -11.26 -22.66 -9.57
CA ARG A 41 -12.59 -22.03 -9.40
C ARG A 41 -13.25 -21.70 -10.74
N ILE A 42 -12.48 -21.21 -11.72
CA ILE A 42 -12.99 -20.91 -13.06
C ILE A 42 -13.46 -22.20 -13.76
N LYS A 43 -12.70 -23.29 -13.65
CA LYS A 43 -13.08 -24.60 -14.23
C LYS A 43 -14.33 -25.20 -13.58
N GLU A 44 -14.56 -24.95 -12.30
CA GLU A 44 -15.76 -25.40 -11.59
C GLU A 44 -17.01 -24.58 -11.95
N GLU A 45 -16.83 -23.31 -12.29
CA GLU A 45 -17.92 -22.39 -12.60
C GLU A 45 -18.26 -22.33 -14.09
N ALA A 46 -17.27 -22.50 -14.98
CA ALA A 46 -17.47 -22.44 -16.44
C ALA A 46 -18.57 -23.39 -16.97
N PRO A 47 -18.74 -24.63 -16.48
CA PRO A 47 -19.83 -25.51 -16.94
C PRO A 47 -21.24 -25.06 -16.51
N LYS A 48 -21.33 -24.20 -15.48
CA LYS A 48 -22.61 -23.66 -14.97
C LYS A 48 -22.94 -22.29 -15.59
N SER A 49 -21.99 -21.73 -16.32
CA SER A 49 -22.06 -20.39 -16.92
C SER A 49 -22.99 -20.35 -18.13
N LYS A 50 -23.25 -19.14 -18.63
CA LYS A 50 -24.01 -18.92 -19.88
C LYS A 50 -23.19 -19.12 -21.16
N LEU A 51 -21.94 -19.58 -21.06
CA LEU A 51 -21.09 -19.84 -22.23
C LEU A 51 -21.65 -21.00 -23.05
N ASP A 52 -21.49 -20.92 -24.37
CA ASP A 52 -21.73 -22.08 -25.23
C ASP A 52 -20.70 -23.18 -24.92
N SER A 53 -21.11 -24.44 -25.11
CA SER A 53 -20.31 -25.65 -24.95
C SER A 53 -18.93 -25.57 -25.62
N GLY A 54 -18.85 -24.95 -26.81
CA GLY A 54 -17.59 -24.69 -27.51
C GLY A 54 -16.68 -23.70 -26.78
N GLN A 55 -17.23 -22.58 -26.31
CA GLN A 55 -16.48 -21.55 -25.59
C GLN A 55 -15.96 -22.04 -24.23
N ALA A 56 -16.76 -22.85 -23.53
CA ALA A 56 -16.34 -23.47 -22.27
C ALA A 56 -15.17 -24.45 -22.49
N GLY A 57 -15.20 -25.23 -23.58
CA GLY A 57 -14.10 -26.12 -23.95
C GLY A 57 -12.82 -25.38 -24.36
N GLU A 58 -12.95 -24.28 -25.11
CA GLU A 58 -11.82 -23.41 -25.46
C GLU A 58 -11.17 -22.78 -24.23
N LEU A 59 -11.98 -22.31 -23.27
CA LEU A 59 -11.48 -21.75 -22.01
C LEU A 59 -10.73 -22.80 -21.19
N ASP A 60 -11.26 -24.03 -21.08
CA ASP A 60 -10.58 -25.11 -20.37
C ASP A 60 -9.23 -25.47 -21.02
N SER A 61 -9.18 -25.51 -22.35
CA SER A 61 -7.95 -25.75 -23.10
C SER A 61 -6.91 -24.65 -22.85
N PHE A 62 -7.34 -23.39 -22.90
CA PHE A 62 -6.49 -22.23 -22.60
C PHE A 62 -5.90 -22.29 -21.18
N LEU A 63 -6.74 -22.57 -20.18
CA LEU A 63 -6.32 -22.64 -18.78
C LEU A 63 -5.44 -23.85 -18.46
N SER A 64 -5.49 -24.90 -19.30
CA SER A 64 -4.75 -26.15 -19.10
C SER A 64 -3.40 -26.19 -19.81
N ARG A 65 -3.05 -25.15 -20.56
CA ARG A 65 -1.81 -25.14 -21.34
C ARG A 65 -0.57 -25.17 -20.43
N LYS A 66 0.52 -25.74 -20.97
CA LYS A 66 1.81 -25.81 -20.26
C LYS A 66 2.56 -24.49 -20.25
N GLU A 67 2.26 -23.61 -21.21
CA GLU A 67 2.86 -22.29 -21.35
C GLU A 67 2.33 -21.32 -20.29
N ALA A 68 3.17 -20.36 -19.89
CA ALA A 68 2.75 -19.33 -18.95
C ALA A 68 1.61 -18.50 -19.57
N LEU A 69 0.51 -18.34 -18.83
CA LEU A 69 -0.57 -17.40 -19.17
C LEU A 69 -0.01 -15.97 -19.20
N THR A 70 -0.38 -15.18 -20.21
CA THR A 70 -0.08 -13.75 -20.22
C THR A 70 -1.28 -12.91 -19.80
N ALA A 71 -1.03 -11.73 -19.24
CA ALA A 71 -2.09 -10.84 -18.79
C ALA A 71 -3.02 -10.42 -19.95
N ASP A 72 -2.46 -10.18 -21.13
CA ASP A 72 -3.19 -9.74 -22.33
C ASP A 72 -4.16 -10.83 -22.83
N GLU A 73 -3.70 -12.08 -22.89
CA GLU A 73 -4.55 -13.19 -23.31
C GLU A 73 -5.70 -13.44 -22.32
N VAL A 74 -5.45 -13.29 -21.01
CA VAL A 74 -6.52 -13.42 -20.00
C VAL A 74 -7.50 -12.26 -20.12
N GLN A 75 -7.04 -11.06 -20.46
CA GLN A 75 -7.91 -9.89 -20.66
C GLN A 75 -8.84 -10.08 -21.87
N GLU A 76 -8.38 -10.66 -22.97
CA GLU A 76 -9.25 -11.01 -24.11
C GLU A 76 -10.38 -11.96 -23.68
N TRP A 77 -10.09 -12.91 -22.78
CA TRP A 77 -11.11 -13.78 -22.21
C TRP A 77 -12.12 -13.05 -21.34
N VAL A 78 -11.67 -12.07 -20.53
CA VAL A 78 -12.60 -11.21 -19.76
C VAL A 78 -13.59 -10.51 -20.70
N GLU A 79 -13.11 -9.95 -21.82
CA GLU A 79 -13.98 -9.27 -22.79
C GLU A 79 -14.94 -10.23 -23.50
N LYS A 80 -14.48 -11.44 -23.86
CA LYS A 80 -15.34 -12.47 -24.46
C LYS A 80 -16.46 -12.90 -23.50
N ILE A 81 -16.14 -13.11 -22.23
CA ILE A 81 -17.10 -13.55 -21.21
C ILE A 81 -18.06 -12.40 -20.84
N ALA A 82 -17.57 -11.16 -20.80
CA ALA A 82 -18.43 -9.99 -20.58
C ALA A 82 -19.50 -9.86 -21.68
N LYS A 83 -19.17 -10.18 -22.95
CA LYS A 83 -20.16 -10.22 -24.05
C LYS A 83 -21.21 -11.32 -23.88
N ALA A 84 -20.88 -12.41 -23.19
CA ALA A 84 -21.82 -13.47 -22.83
C ALA A 84 -22.72 -13.12 -21.63
N ASN A 85 -22.52 -11.94 -21.02
CA ASN A 85 -23.32 -11.42 -19.89
C ASN A 85 -23.32 -12.36 -18.67
N ASP A 86 -22.16 -12.95 -18.38
CA ASP A 86 -21.87 -13.75 -17.19
C ASP A 86 -20.92 -12.99 -16.26
N GLU A 87 -21.51 -12.26 -15.32
CA GLU A 87 -20.77 -11.37 -14.41
C GLU A 87 -19.88 -12.16 -13.43
N THR A 88 -20.34 -13.31 -12.96
CA THR A 88 -19.61 -14.15 -12.01
C THR A 88 -18.34 -14.71 -12.66
N LEU A 89 -18.46 -15.29 -13.85
CA LEU A 89 -17.32 -15.84 -14.54
C LEU A 89 -16.36 -14.75 -15.01
N ALA A 90 -16.88 -13.61 -15.49
CA ALA A 90 -16.05 -12.46 -15.86
C ALA A 90 -15.24 -11.94 -14.65
N TYR A 91 -15.85 -11.90 -13.47
CA TYR A 91 -15.16 -11.53 -12.23
C TYR A 91 -14.01 -12.50 -11.91
N LEU A 92 -14.25 -13.82 -11.95
CA LEU A 92 -13.23 -14.82 -11.65
C LEU A 92 -12.05 -14.76 -12.64
N VAL A 93 -12.34 -14.62 -13.95
CA VAL A 93 -11.30 -14.50 -14.98
C VAL A 93 -10.54 -13.18 -14.85
N SER A 94 -11.21 -12.08 -14.47
CA SER A 94 -10.54 -10.82 -14.16
C SER A 94 -9.56 -10.96 -12.98
N ARG A 95 -9.94 -11.68 -11.91
CA ARG A 95 -9.03 -11.98 -10.79
C ARG A 95 -7.83 -12.84 -11.18
N LEU A 96 -8.03 -13.79 -12.10
CA LEU A 96 -6.93 -14.55 -12.69
C LEU A 96 -5.98 -13.62 -13.45
N GLY A 97 -6.52 -12.71 -14.28
CA GLY A 97 -5.74 -11.73 -15.05
C GLY A 97 -4.90 -10.82 -14.16
N GLU A 98 -5.49 -10.27 -13.08
CA GLU A 98 -4.76 -9.51 -12.06
C GLU A 98 -3.61 -10.32 -11.44
N THR A 99 -3.86 -11.60 -11.14
CA THR A 99 -2.85 -12.49 -10.54
C THR A 99 -1.71 -12.80 -11.52
N VAL A 100 -2.02 -13.05 -12.78
CA VAL A 100 -1.02 -13.26 -13.85
C VAL A 100 -0.18 -12.00 -14.04
N GLN A 101 -0.81 -10.82 -14.08
CA GLN A 101 -0.12 -9.54 -14.20
C GLN A 101 0.85 -9.29 -13.02
N ILE A 102 0.46 -9.66 -11.80
CA ILE A 102 1.35 -9.61 -10.64
C ILE A 102 2.58 -10.52 -10.84
N ILE A 103 2.37 -11.76 -11.30
CA ILE A 103 3.47 -12.71 -11.54
C ILE A 103 4.44 -12.17 -12.60
N GLU A 104 3.93 -11.66 -13.73
CA GLU A 104 4.75 -11.05 -14.79
C GLU A 104 5.56 -9.86 -14.25
N THR A 105 4.92 -8.98 -13.48
CA THR A 105 5.59 -7.83 -12.85
C THR A 105 6.71 -8.28 -11.92
N MET A 106 6.46 -9.31 -11.09
CA MET A 106 7.47 -9.88 -10.21
C MET A 106 8.60 -10.61 -10.96
N GLN A 107 8.34 -11.11 -12.18
CA GLN A 107 9.37 -11.71 -13.03
C GLN A 107 10.31 -10.66 -13.63
N ARG A 108 9.77 -9.49 -14.02
CA ARG A 108 10.55 -8.34 -14.54
C ARG A 108 11.43 -7.68 -13.47
N GLY A 109 11.15 -7.93 -12.20
CA GLY A 109 11.88 -7.36 -11.06
C GLY A 109 11.11 -6.16 -10.52
N LEU A 110 10.55 -6.32 -9.32
CA LEU A 110 9.82 -5.27 -8.65
C LEU A 110 10.73 -4.59 -7.62
N GLU A 111 11.12 -3.36 -7.90
CA GLU A 111 11.89 -2.55 -6.96
C GLU A 111 10.96 -1.85 -5.96
N PHE A 112 11.28 -1.97 -4.68
CA PHE A 112 10.56 -1.30 -3.61
C PHE A 112 11.47 -1.09 -2.40
N ASN A 113 11.15 -0.09 -1.59
CA ASN A 113 11.86 0.22 -0.36
C ASN A 113 11.03 -0.12 0.88
N VAL A 114 11.68 -0.53 1.96
CA VAL A 114 11.04 -0.79 3.26
C VAL A 114 11.68 0.10 4.32
N LEU A 115 10.87 0.89 5.01
CA LEU A 115 11.29 1.85 6.04
C LEU A 115 10.76 1.40 7.40
N ASN A 116 11.68 1.05 8.29
CA ASN A 116 11.38 0.44 9.58
C ASN A 116 11.55 1.41 10.77
N ALA A 117 11.70 2.72 10.51
CA ALA A 117 11.95 3.77 11.51
C ALA A 117 13.27 3.59 12.30
N LYS A 118 14.28 2.94 11.70
CA LYS A 118 15.58 2.66 12.34
C LYS A 118 16.66 3.69 12.01
N PHE A 119 16.69 4.17 10.76
CA PHE A 119 17.74 5.06 10.26
C PHE A 119 17.13 6.34 9.68
N HIS A 120 16.85 7.32 10.53
CA HIS A 120 16.07 8.50 10.14
C HIS A 120 16.62 9.28 8.93
N GLN A 121 17.93 9.47 8.84
CA GLN A 121 18.53 10.22 7.73
C GLN A 121 18.38 9.49 6.39
N ARG A 122 18.77 8.21 6.33
CA ARG A 122 18.64 7.38 5.12
C ARG A 122 17.19 7.16 4.72
N GLU A 123 16.29 7.00 5.70
CA GLU A 123 14.86 6.89 5.44
C GLU A 123 14.28 8.18 4.87
N ALA A 124 14.73 9.35 5.35
CA ALA A 124 14.34 10.63 4.79
C ALA A 124 14.77 10.76 3.32
N GLU A 125 15.99 10.33 2.98
CA GLU A 125 16.46 10.32 1.58
C GLU A 125 15.56 9.46 0.68
N ILE A 126 15.21 8.26 1.13
CA ILE A 126 14.30 7.36 0.39
C ILE A 126 12.91 7.99 0.23
N VAL A 127 12.38 8.61 1.29
CA VAL A 127 11.04 9.21 1.30
C VAL A 127 10.97 10.41 0.36
N ALA A 128 12.03 11.23 0.31
CA ALA A 128 12.12 12.36 -0.61
C ALA A 128 11.99 11.91 -2.09
N GLN A 129 12.46 10.69 -2.39
CA GLN A 129 12.40 10.08 -3.72
C GLN A 129 11.16 9.20 -3.96
N ALA A 130 10.28 9.02 -2.97
CA ALA A 130 9.12 8.14 -3.07
C ALA A 130 8.06 8.62 -4.08
N GLY A 131 8.18 9.86 -4.56
CA GLY A 131 7.30 10.44 -5.59
C GLY A 131 7.76 10.22 -7.02
N ARG A 132 8.84 9.46 -7.27
CA ARG A 132 9.31 9.12 -8.63
C ARG A 132 8.33 8.17 -9.34
N PRO A 133 8.24 8.22 -10.69
CA PRO A 133 7.39 7.33 -11.46
C PRO A 133 7.57 5.85 -11.09
N GLY A 134 6.48 5.18 -10.73
CA GLY A 134 6.48 3.75 -10.39
C GLY A 134 7.10 3.38 -9.04
N ALA A 135 7.59 4.35 -8.25
CA ALA A 135 8.24 4.06 -6.98
C ALA A 135 7.26 3.42 -5.97
N ILE A 136 7.71 2.37 -5.28
CA ILE A 136 6.96 1.73 -4.20
C ILE A 136 7.74 1.84 -2.90
N THR A 137 7.12 2.41 -1.88
CA THR A 137 7.73 2.57 -0.56
C THR A 137 6.79 2.03 0.52
N ILE A 138 7.27 1.07 1.30
CA ILE A 138 6.57 0.54 2.47
C ILE A 138 7.13 1.28 3.69
N ALA A 139 6.26 1.96 4.43
CA ALA A 139 6.62 2.74 5.61
C ALA A 139 5.91 2.18 6.85
N THR A 140 6.69 1.74 7.83
CA THR A 140 6.15 1.33 9.13
C THR A 140 5.75 2.54 9.95
N ASN A 141 4.51 2.56 10.42
CA ASN A 141 3.89 3.61 11.24
C ASN A 141 4.05 5.01 10.61
N MET A 142 5.00 5.78 11.14
CA MET A 142 5.32 7.14 10.72
C MET A 142 6.78 7.25 10.22
N ALA A 143 7.36 6.17 9.70
CA ALA A 143 8.67 6.24 9.06
C ALA A 143 8.66 7.31 7.96
N GLY A 144 9.74 8.10 7.86
CA GLY A 144 9.79 9.25 6.96
C GLY A 144 8.98 10.47 7.42
N ARG A 145 8.62 10.57 8.70
CA ARG A 145 7.98 11.80 9.25
C ARG A 145 8.93 12.99 9.22
N GLY A 146 8.39 14.13 8.77
CA GLY A 146 9.15 15.37 8.60
C GLY A 146 9.71 15.56 7.19
N THR A 147 9.72 14.52 6.36
CA THR A 147 10.20 14.62 4.97
C THR A 147 9.04 14.77 3.99
N ASP A 148 9.21 15.71 3.06
CA ASP A 148 8.26 15.94 1.99
C ASP A 148 8.52 15.03 0.80
N ILE A 149 7.44 14.43 0.27
CA ILE A 149 7.48 13.60 -0.92
C ILE A 149 7.18 14.49 -2.12
N VAL A 150 8.18 14.70 -2.97
CA VAL A 150 8.06 15.54 -4.16
C VAL A 150 7.73 14.64 -5.35
N LEU A 151 6.64 14.94 -6.06
CA LEU A 151 6.27 14.21 -7.28
C LEU A 151 7.32 14.45 -8.38
N GLY A 152 7.78 13.37 -8.99
CA GLY A 152 8.90 13.39 -9.94
C GLY A 152 10.26 13.11 -9.31
N GLY A 153 10.37 13.12 -7.97
CA GLY A 153 11.62 12.98 -7.23
C GLY A 153 12.20 14.32 -6.75
N ASN A 154 13.14 14.25 -5.81
CA ASN A 154 13.84 15.44 -5.32
C ASN A 154 15.13 15.64 -6.12
N ALA A 155 15.13 16.65 -6.99
CA ALA A 155 16.25 16.96 -7.89
C ALA A 155 17.53 17.33 -7.13
N GLU A 156 17.43 18.12 -6.06
CA GLU A 156 18.58 18.55 -5.26
C GLU A 156 19.32 17.34 -4.68
N LYS A 157 18.56 16.39 -4.12
CA LYS A 157 19.14 15.15 -3.58
C LYS A 157 19.72 14.24 -4.66
N MET A 158 19.07 14.12 -5.81
CA MET A 158 19.62 13.34 -6.93
C MET A 158 20.93 13.96 -7.45
N ILE A 159 21.02 15.29 -7.49
CA ILE A 159 22.24 16.02 -7.86
C ILE A 159 23.33 15.76 -6.82
N GLU A 160 23.05 15.93 -5.52
CA GLU A 160 24.02 15.65 -4.45
C GLU A 160 24.57 14.22 -4.54
N ASP A 161 23.69 13.23 -4.74
CA ASP A 161 24.06 11.81 -4.85
C ASP A 161 24.93 11.50 -6.09
N GLU A 162 24.71 12.18 -7.21
CA GLU A 162 25.57 12.03 -8.39
C GLU A 162 26.89 12.77 -8.26
N LEU A 163 26.89 13.98 -7.69
CA LEU A 163 28.12 14.74 -7.46
C LEU A 163 29.05 14.04 -6.47
N ALA A 164 28.51 13.36 -5.45
CA ALA A 164 29.29 12.58 -4.50
C ALA A 164 30.04 11.39 -5.13
N LYS A 165 29.65 10.95 -6.34
CA LYS A 165 30.30 9.84 -7.06
C LYS A 165 31.38 10.30 -8.03
N LEU A 166 31.49 11.61 -8.26
CA LEU A 166 32.41 12.18 -9.23
C LEU A 166 33.73 12.60 -8.57
N PRO A 167 34.86 12.58 -9.30
CA PRO A 167 36.11 13.16 -8.83
C PRO A 167 35.96 14.65 -8.51
N GLU A 168 36.70 15.16 -7.52
CA GLU A 168 36.68 16.59 -7.14
C GLU A 168 37.09 17.51 -8.31
N ASP A 169 37.95 17.03 -9.22
CA ASP A 169 38.43 17.77 -10.40
C ASP A 169 37.47 17.75 -11.60
N THR A 170 36.20 17.38 -11.40
CA THR A 170 35.24 17.31 -12.50
C THR A 170 34.98 18.71 -13.09
N PRO A 171 35.10 18.92 -14.41
CA PRO A 171 34.87 20.23 -15.02
C PRO A 171 33.48 20.79 -14.73
N GLU A 172 33.38 22.09 -14.48
CA GLU A 172 32.11 22.77 -14.18
C GLU A 172 31.05 22.57 -15.28
N ASP A 173 31.48 22.49 -16.55
CA ASP A 173 30.59 22.22 -17.69
C ASP A 173 29.94 20.83 -17.61
N GLN A 174 30.64 19.83 -17.06
CA GLN A 174 30.07 18.50 -16.87
C GLN A 174 29.08 18.49 -15.70
N ILE A 175 29.41 19.17 -14.60
CA ILE A 175 28.53 19.36 -13.45
C ILE A 175 27.22 20.04 -13.87
N LYS A 176 27.31 21.09 -14.71
CA LYS A 176 26.13 21.80 -15.22
C LYS A 176 25.23 20.87 -16.06
N LYS A 177 25.82 20.10 -16.99
CA LYS A 177 25.07 19.13 -17.80
C LYS A 177 24.33 18.09 -16.95
N ILE A 178 24.94 17.64 -15.85
CA ILE A 178 24.31 16.68 -14.92
C ILE A 178 23.12 17.32 -14.22
N LYS A 179 23.27 18.55 -13.70
CA LYS A 179 22.17 19.28 -13.06
C LYS A 179 21.00 19.47 -14.03
N ASP A 180 21.28 19.94 -15.24
CA ASP A 180 20.25 20.15 -16.27
C ASP A 180 19.54 18.84 -16.64
N ARG A 181 20.29 17.73 -16.78
CA ARG A 181 19.73 16.39 -17.03
C ARG A 181 18.78 15.95 -15.92
N ILE A 182 19.18 16.10 -14.65
CA ILE A 182 18.39 15.65 -13.49
C ILE A 182 17.14 16.52 -13.32
N HIS A 183 17.24 17.82 -13.52
CA HIS A 183 16.07 18.70 -13.51
C HIS A 183 15.06 18.30 -14.58
N GLU A 184 15.54 17.98 -15.78
CA GLU A 184 14.68 17.52 -16.87
C GLU A 184 14.05 16.15 -16.58
N GLU A 185 14.80 15.21 -16.00
CA GLU A 185 14.29 13.92 -15.55
C GLU A 185 13.18 14.08 -14.51
N CYS A 186 13.40 14.93 -13.50
CA CYS A 186 12.40 15.19 -12.46
C CYS A 186 11.15 15.87 -13.02
N ARG A 187 11.31 16.79 -13.99
CA ARG A 187 10.19 17.47 -14.65
C ARG A 187 9.32 16.47 -15.43
N LYS A 188 9.92 15.65 -16.29
CA LYS A 188 9.22 14.59 -17.02
C LYS A 188 8.60 13.57 -16.08
N GLY A 189 9.33 13.18 -15.03
CA GLY A 189 8.84 12.29 -14.00
C GLY A 189 7.60 12.86 -13.30
N ARG A 190 7.59 14.16 -13.01
CA ARG A 190 6.43 14.83 -12.41
C ARG A 190 5.22 14.78 -13.35
N GLU A 191 5.39 15.07 -14.64
CA GLU A 191 4.31 14.99 -15.64
C GLU A 191 3.68 13.59 -15.68
N ILE A 192 4.50 12.54 -15.79
CA ILE A 192 4.05 11.14 -15.77
C ILE A 192 3.25 10.84 -14.50
N VAL A 193 3.75 11.29 -13.34
CA VAL A 193 3.10 11.03 -12.06
C VAL A 193 1.78 11.81 -11.91
N LEU A 194 1.71 13.04 -12.41
CA LEU A 194 0.48 13.84 -12.42
C LEU A 194 -0.59 13.19 -13.29
N GLU A 195 -0.23 12.75 -14.51
CA GLU A 195 -1.13 12.02 -15.41
C GLU A 195 -1.59 10.69 -14.81
N ALA A 196 -0.72 10.00 -14.08
CA ALA A 196 -1.05 8.77 -13.37
C ALA A 196 -1.96 8.97 -12.15
N GLY A 197 -2.29 10.21 -11.77
CA GLY A 197 -3.17 10.56 -10.66
C GLY A 197 -2.46 10.86 -9.33
N GLY A 198 -1.17 11.18 -9.38
CA GLY A 198 -0.35 11.58 -8.25
C GLY A 198 -0.02 10.44 -7.27
N LEU A 199 0.46 10.80 -6.08
CA LEU A 199 0.87 9.82 -5.06
C LEU A 199 -0.32 9.04 -4.51
N MET A 200 -0.23 7.71 -4.53
CA MET A 200 -1.20 6.82 -3.91
C MET A 200 -0.75 6.43 -2.51
N ILE A 201 -1.62 6.63 -1.52
CA ILE A 201 -1.43 6.18 -0.14
C ILE A 201 -2.28 4.94 0.11
N ILE A 202 -1.64 3.88 0.60
CA ILE A 202 -2.31 2.63 0.96
C ILE A 202 -2.10 2.41 2.46
N GLY A 203 -3.15 2.53 3.25
CA GLY A 203 -3.12 2.07 4.65
C GLY A 203 -3.49 0.59 4.71
N THR A 204 -2.62 -0.25 5.26
CA THR A 204 -2.92 -1.68 5.40
C THR A 204 -3.90 -1.95 6.53
N GLU A 205 -3.97 -1.05 7.52
CA GLU A 205 -4.85 -1.10 8.69
C GLU A 205 -5.21 0.30 9.18
N ARG A 206 -6.09 0.38 10.19
CA ARG A 206 -6.33 1.60 10.97
C ARG A 206 -5.36 1.70 12.12
N HIS A 207 -4.78 2.87 12.32
CA HIS A 207 -4.05 3.17 13.55
C HIS A 207 -5.02 3.37 14.72
N GLU A 208 -4.46 3.33 15.93
CA GLU A 208 -5.16 3.62 17.18
C GLU A 208 -5.86 4.98 17.22
N SER A 209 -5.39 5.93 16.41
CA SER A 209 -5.99 7.26 16.31
C SER A 209 -6.24 7.68 14.87
N ARG A 210 -7.38 8.34 14.66
CA ARG A 210 -7.75 8.93 13.37
C ARG A 210 -6.77 10.01 12.92
N ARG A 211 -6.12 10.68 13.88
CA ARG A 211 -5.10 11.69 13.57
C ARG A 211 -3.92 11.08 12.81
N ILE A 212 -3.45 9.91 13.24
CA ILE A 212 -2.30 9.23 12.62
C ILE A 212 -2.67 8.76 11.21
N ASP A 213 -3.87 8.18 11.04
CA ASP A 213 -4.38 7.83 9.71
C ASP A 213 -4.46 9.04 8.77
N ASN A 214 -4.92 10.19 9.27
CA ASN A 214 -5.01 11.41 8.48
C ASN A 214 -3.63 11.97 8.14
N GLN A 215 -2.62 11.79 8.98
CA GLN A 215 -1.24 12.14 8.66
C GLN A 215 -0.69 11.28 7.52
N LEU A 216 -1.01 9.97 7.52
CA LEU A 216 -0.66 9.09 6.41
C LEU A 216 -1.35 9.54 5.12
N ARG A 217 -2.65 9.85 5.16
CA ARG A 217 -3.39 10.41 4.00
C ARG A 217 -2.78 11.71 3.50
N GLY A 218 -2.42 12.62 4.40
CA GLY A 218 -1.87 13.93 4.08
C GLY A 218 -0.46 13.90 3.47
N ARG A 219 0.12 12.71 3.26
CA ARG A 219 1.35 12.54 2.48
C ARG A 219 1.12 12.69 0.99
N SER A 220 -0.09 12.41 0.48
CA SER A 220 -0.47 12.73 -0.89
C SER A 220 -1.27 14.04 -0.96
N GLY A 221 -1.43 14.55 -2.18
CA GLY A 221 -2.26 15.73 -2.45
C GLY A 221 -1.72 17.05 -1.89
N ARG A 222 -0.39 17.18 -1.78
CA ARG A 222 0.25 18.37 -1.21
C ARG A 222 0.30 19.49 -2.25
N GLN A 223 0.17 20.75 -1.82
CA GLN A 223 0.17 21.93 -2.70
C GLN A 223 -0.86 21.87 -3.85
N GLY A 224 -1.97 21.13 -3.67
CA GLY A 224 -2.99 20.97 -4.71
C GLY A 224 -2.66 19.90 -5.75
N ASP A 225 -1.56 19.15 -5.57
CA ASP A 225 -1.25 17.99 -6.42
C ASP A 225 -2.38 16.95 -6.37
N PRO A 226 -2.60 16.16 -7.44
CA PRO A 226 -3.50 15.02 -7.39
C PRO A 226 -2.96 13.96 -6.41
N GLY A 227 -3.85 13.16 -5.85
CA GLY A 227 -3.48 12.08 -4.97
C GLY A 227 -4.67 11.23 -4.58
N VAL A 228 -4.40 9.97 -4.26
CA VAL A 228 -5.41 9.00 -3.83
C VAL A 228 -5.01 8.43 -2.48
N SER A 229 -5.97 8.19 -1.60
CA SER A 229 -5.72 7.41 -0.39
C SER A 229 -6.79 6.34 -0.21
N ARG A 230 -6.37 5.11 0.12
CA ARG A 230 -7.26 3.99 0.37
C ARG A 230 -6.75 3.19 1.57
N PHE A 231 -7.66 2.75 2.42
CA PHE A 231 -7.35 1.90 3.56
C PHE A 231 -8.01 0.55 3.35
N TYR A 232 -7.25 -0.51 3.55
CA TYR A 232 -7.72 -1.89 3.60
C TYR A 232 -7.84 -2.28 5.07
N LEU A 233 -8.86 -3.07 5.39
CA LEU A 233 -9.15 -3.47 6.77
C LEU A 233 -9.64 -4.90 6.78
N SER A 234 -9.21 -5.65 7.79
CA SER A 234 -9.70 -6.98 8.11
C SER A 234 -10.41 -6.97 9.46
N LEU A 235 -11.36 -7.90 9.63
CA LEU A 235 -11.96 -8.16 10.94
C LEU A 235 -10.96 -8.78 11.93
N GLU A 236 -9.82 -9.26 11.42
CA GLU A 236 -8.73 -9.86 12.20
C GLU A 236 -7.63 -8.87 12.59
N ASP A 237 -7.71 -7.61 12.13
CA ASP A 237 -6.75 -6.56 12.49
C ASP A 237 -6.74 -6.28 13.99
N ASP A 238 -5.62 -5.78 14.51
CA ASP A 238 -5.41 -5.55 15.95
C ASP A 238 -6.48 -4.64 16.56
N LEU A 239 -6.86 -3.57 15.84
CA LEU A 239 -7.93 -2.67 16.27
C LEU A 239 -9.27 -3.41 16.41
N MET A 240 -9.58 -4.32 15.49
CA MET A 240 -10.84 -5.05 15.49
C MET A 240 -10.85 -6.15 16.56
N ARG A 241 -9.73 -6.86 16.74
CA ARG A 241 -9.56 -7.86 17.80
C ARG A 241 -9.84 -7.28 19.19
N LEU A 242 -9.34 -6.08 19.46
CA LEU A 242 -9.53 -5.42 20.75
C LEU A 242 -10.98 -4.97 21.03
N PHE A 243 -11.81 -4.78 19.99
CA PHE A 243 -13.13 -4.13 20.11
C PHE A 243 -14.31 -4.85 19.43
N GLY A 244 -14.30 -6.19 19.46
CA GLY A 244 -15.47 -7.00 19.11
C GLY A 244 -15.37 -7.71 17.76
N GLY A 245 -14.15 -7.91 17.25
CA GLY A 245 -13.87 -8.72 16.07
C GLY A 245 -14.54 -10.09 16.11
N GLU A 246 -14.54 -10.78 17.25
CA GLU A 246 -15.23 -12.07 17.40
C GLU A 246 -16.75 -12.01 17.18
N ARG A 247 -17.42 -10.95 17.66
CA ARG A 247 -18.87 -10.79 17.46
C ARG A 247 -19.17 -10.50 15.99
N MET A 248 -18.33 -9.70 15.34
CA MET A 248 -18.49 -9.35 13.92
C MET A 248 -18.15 -10.54 13.01
N LYS A 249 -17.14 -11.33 13.34
CA LYS A 249 -16.77 -12.57 12.63
C LYS A 249 -17.92 -13.56 12.65
N LYS A 250 -18.53 -13.80 13.83
CA LYS A 250 -19.74 -14.64 13.96
C LYS A 250 -20.94 -14.12 13.16
N VAL A 251 -21.07 -12.81 13.01
CA VAL A 251 -22.14 -12.21 12.18
C VAL A 251 -21.84 -12.41 10.70
N ALA A 252 -20.59 -12.23 10.26
CA ALA A 252 -20.16 -12.46 8.89
C ALA A 252 -20.33 -13.93 8.48
N GLU A 253 -19.91 -14.86 9.34
CA GLU A 253 -20.09 -16.31 9.16
C GLU A 253 -21.58 -16.68 9.02
N ARG A 254 -22.46 -16.09 9.85
CA ARG A 254 -23.92 -16.32 9.77
C ARG A 254 -24.56 -15.72 8.53
N LEU A 255 -23.98 -14.67 7.97
CA LEU A 255 -24.44 -14.05 6.72
C LEU A 255 -23.93 -14.80 5.48
N GLY A 256 -23.13 -15.86 5.67
CA GLY A 256 -22.61 -16.67 4.56
C GLY A 256 -21.60 -15.94 3.68
N MET A 257 -20.92 -14.91 4.21
CA MET A 257 -19.88 -14.20 3.46
C MET A 257 -18.68 -15.12 3.26
N GLU A 258 -18.20 -15.25 2.04
CA GLU A 258 -17.04 -16.09 1.74
C GLU A 258 -15.71 -15.36 2.01
N ASP A 259 -14.67 -16.13 2.31
CA ASP A 259 -13.32 -15.60 2.49
C ASP A 259 -12.83 -14.92 1.20
N GLY A 260 -12.59 -13.62 1.29
CA GLY A 260 -12.09 -12.78 0.19
C GLY A 260 -13.14 -11.87 -0.44
N GLU A 261 -14.39 -11.91 0.02
CA GLU A 261 -15.41 -10.94 -0.40
C GLU A 261 -15.25 -9.57 0.27
N VAL A 262 -15.55 -8.51 -0.48
CA VAL A 262 -15.49 -7.14 0.04
C VAL A 262 -16.73 -6.86 0.90
N ILE A 263 -16.50 -6.51 2.16
CA ILE A 263 -17.58 -6.22 3.10
C ILE A 263 -18.00 -4.75 3.01
N GLU A 264 -19.10 -4.47 2.32
CA GLU A 264 -19.71 -3.12 2.25
C GLU A 264 -20.91 -2.97 3.19
N ALA A 265 -20.66 -3.05 4.50
CA ALA A 265 -21.71 -2.89 5.51
C ALA A 265 -21.56 -1.57 6.30
N LYS A 266 -22.62 -0.74 6.30
CA LYS A 266 -22.70 0.49 7.12
C LYS A 266 -22.48 0.20 8.61
N LEU A 267 -22.93 -0.97 9.09
CA LEU A 267 -22.74 -1.41 10.47
C LEU A 267 -21.27 -1.65 10.80
N VAL A 268 -20.53 -2.34 9.92
CA VAL A 268 -19.08 -2.59 10.08
C VAL A 268 -18.31 -1.28 10.10
N THR A 269 -18.63 -0.36 9.17
CA THR A 269 -18.01 0.98 9.14
C THR A 269 -18.22 1.76 10.45
N ARG A 270 -19.43 1.70 11.03
CA ARG A 270 -19.73 2.35 12.32
C ARG A 270 -18.96 1.68 13.47
N SER A 271 -18.85 0.36 13.46
CA SER A 271 -18.10 -0.40 14.48
C SER A 271 -16.62 -0.03 14.48
N ILE A 272 -15.98 0.04 13.30
CA ILE A 272 -14.58 0.46 13.16
C ILE A 272 -14.36 1.86 13.76
N ARG A 273 -15.25 2.82 13.47
CA ARG A 273 -15.15 4.18 14.03
C ARG A 273 -15.29 4.18 15.56
N LYS A 274 -16.21 3.37 16.12
CA LYS A 274 -16.39 3.25 17.56
C LYS A 274 -15.18 2.62 18.24
N ALA A 275 -14.59 1.58 17.63
CA ALA A 275 -13.38 0.94 18.11
C ALA A 275 -12.23 1.95 18.20
N GLN A 276 -11.98 2.70 17.13
CA GLN A 276 -10.94 3.73 17.10
C GLN A 276 -11.17 4.81 18.17
N LYS A 277 -12.39 5.34 18.30
CA LYS A 277 -12.71 6.32 19.35
C LYS A 277 -12.46 5.78 20.77
N LYS A 278 -12.81 4.52 21.03
CA LYS A 278 -12.60 3.90 22.35
C LYS A 278 -11.12 3.74 22.68
N VAL A 279 -10.26 3.46 21.69
CA VAL A 279 -8.80 3.46 21.88
C VAL A 279 -8.29 4.87 22.18
N GLU A 280 -8.76 5.87 21.44
CA GLU A 280 -8.39 7.27 21.68
C GLU A 280 -8.75 7.72 23.10
N ASP A 281 -9.98 7.42 23.56
CA ASP A 281 -10.46 7.74 24.91
C ASP A 281 -9.61 7.03 25.99
N ARG A 282 -9.28 5.74 25.78
CA ARG A 282 -8.39 4.99 26.68
C ARG A 282 -7.00 5.63 26.76
N ASN A 283 -6.39 5.96 25.61
CA ASN A 283 -5.08 6.58 25.55
C ASN A 283 -5.08 8.00 26.12
N PHE A 284 -6.21 8.71 26.05
CA PHE A 284 -6.39 10.00 26.72
C PHE A 284 -6.40 9.85 28.25
N GLU A 285 -7.18 8.92 28.78
CA GLU A 285 -7.22 8.68 30.23
C GLU A 285 -5.87 8.20 30.78
N ILE A 286 -5.16 7.31 30.07
CA ILE A 286 -3.80 6.90 30.47
C ILE A 286 -2.87 8.12 30.60
N ARG A 287 -2.83 8.99 29.59
CA ARG A 287 -2.01 10.21 29.61
C ARG A 287 -2.40 11.15 30.75
N LYS A 288 -3.70 11.29 31.02
CA LYS A 288 -4.22 12.10 32.13
C LYS A 288 -3.77 11.56 33.48
N TYR A 289 -3.78 10.24 33.68
CA TYR A 289 -3.25 9.63 34.91
C TYR A 289 -1.75 9.87 35.06
N VAL A 290 -0.95 9.65 33.99
CA VAL A 290 0.50 9.90 34.02
C VAL A 290 0.81 11.35 34.43
N ILE A 291 0.13 12.33 33.83
CA ILE A 291 0.31 13.76 34.17
C ILE A 291 -0.07 14.02 35.63
N LYS A 292 -1.19 13.48 36.12
CA LYS A 292 -1.60 13.69 37.52
C LYS A 292 -0.57 13.17 38.53
N TYR A 293 0.05 12.03 38.26
CA TYR A 293 1.12 11.50 39.12
C TYR A 293 2.39 12.35 39.02
N ASP A 294 2.76 12.80 37.81
CA ASP A 294 3.91 13.67 37.61
C ASP A 294 3.71 15.04 38.28
N ASP A 295 2.51 15.62 38.27
CA ASP A 295 2.21 16.92 38.92
C ASP A 295 2.54 16.91 40.42
N VAL A 296 2.27 15.80 41.11
CA VAL A 296 2.60 15.63 42.53
C VAL A 296 4.12 15.62 42.72
N MET A 297 4.84 14.83 41.92
CA MET A 297 6.30 14.76 41.95
C MET A 297 6.95 16.08 41.52
N ASN A 298 6.33 16.81 40.59
CA ASN A 298 6.82 18.08 40.09
C ASN A 298 6.74 19.15 41.18
N LYS A 299 5.63 19.25 41.92
CA LYS A 299 5.52 20.15 43.09
C LYS A 299 6.60 19.86 44.14
N GLN A 300 6.88 18.59 44.41
CA GLN A 300 7.97 18.21 45.32
C GLN A 300 9.33 18.65 44.79
N ARG A 301 9.61 18.40 43.49
CA ARG A 301 10.84 18.85 42.82
C ARG A 301 11.01 20.36 42.88
N GLU A 302 9.96 21.14 42.63
CA GLU A 302 10.01 22.60 42.70
C GLU A 302 10.42 23.10 44.09
N VAL A 303 9.85 22.54 45.15
CA VAL A 303 10.21 22.91 46.53
C VAL A 303 11.66 22.56 46.83
N ILE A 304 12.09 21.35 46.49
CA ILE A 304 13.47 20.91 46.73
C ILE A 304 14.48 21.73 45.91
N TYR A 305 14.17 22.04 44.64
CA TYR A 305 15.04 22.87 43.81
C TYR A 305 15.13 24.31 44.32
N LYS A 306 14.05 24.88 44.86
CA LYS A 306 14.08 26.20 45.53
C LYS A 306 14.89 26.22 46.81
N LEU A 307 14.95 25.09 47.54
CA LEU A 307 15.77 24.98 48.75
C LEU A 307 17.25 24.71 48.44
N ARG A 308 17.53 24.11 47.28
CA ARG A 308 18.89 23.74 46.85
C ARG A 308 19.64 24.91 46.18
N ASN A 309 18.94 25.75 45.43
CA ASN A 309 19.49 26.91 44.71
C ASN A 309 19.35 28.18 45.55
#